data_AF-A0A1I1SDP4-F1
#
_entry.id   AF-A0A1I1SDP4-F1
#
_cell.length_a   1.000
_cell.length_b   1.000
_cell.length_c   1.000
_cell.angle_alpha   90.00
_cell.angle_beta   90.00
_cell.angle_gamma   90.00
#
_symmetry.space_group_name_H-M   'P 1'
#
loop_
_entity.id
_entity.type
_entity.pdbx_description
1 polymer ?
#
loop_
_entity_poly.entity_id
_entity_poly.type
_entity_poly.pdbx_seq_one_letter_code
_entity_poly.pdbx_strand_id
1 'polypeptide(L)'
;MRKICGNGLKNNIKLLLFFSDNLLGTYGVVRRGSTKRLVPWYKINSDNKSVQDYIILPSGRAITADINYLKLSKTKLVSGAKIAELQPTLFTKILIVPEKYKKFESRIRSNYLSEFLFQLNTDFKDWRHREHTPKFTRKNLKIKIVYAKNGQNYFTYNPNSGDNLPSNMVRDPIIRLFDNYQNSLSYGNLFTLNGGFFFFNKHVGQAYDQIKPQLIESRMGSTINYVTSIYTQKAQLVQQTQKDVSMTLTQLILFSVISFVLLSVLISQYYMLREREIIVKRLMGYPIYKIIFNFIIFIVSIFVISSIISVYLAHAIDWLSLVISGLLCVAAIALSFIIIIYDIHNRNRTMGSD
;
A
#
# COMPACT_ATOMS: atom_id res chain seq x y z
N MET A 1 28.66 10.12 -13.26
CA MET A 1 27.74 10.31 -12.10
C MET A 1 27.77 11.72 -11.51
N ARG A 2 28.91 12.28 -11.07
CA ARG A 2 28.95 13.64 -10.46
C ARG A 2 28.48 14.80 -11.36
N LYS A 3 28.71 14.74 -12.68
CA LYS A 3 28.20 15.74 -13.65
C LYS A 3 26.65 15.80 -13.70
N ILE A 4 25.95 14.81 -13.15
CA ILE A 4 24.46 14.77 -13.11
C ILE A 4 23.91 15.54 -11.92
N CYS A 5 24.60 15.54 -10.78
CA CYS A 5 24.12 16.22 -9.57
C CYS A 5 24.84 17.56 -9.30
N GLY A 6 25.98 17.80 -9.95
CA GLY A 6 26.65 19.10 -10.00
C GLY A 6 26.15 19.95 -11.18
N ASN A 7 25.87 21.23 -10.90
CA ASN A 7 25.51 22.39 -11.75
C ASN A 7 24.91 22.21 -13.17
N GLY A 8 25.37 21.27 -14.01
CA GLY A 8 24.90 21.07 -15.39
C GLY A 8 23.43 20.68 -15.50
N LEU A 9 22.94 19.77 -14.65
CA LEU A 9 21.52 19.38 -14.63
C LEU A 9 20.64 20.33 -13.80
N LYS A 10 21.24 21.05 -12.85
CA LYS A 10 20.53 22.02 -12.00
C LYS A 10 20.11 23.29 -12.75
N ASN A 11 20.83 23.68 -13.79
CA ASN A 11 20.62 24.98 -14.43
C ASN A 11 19.52 24.98 -15.49
N ASN A 12 19.22 23.85 -16.15
CA ASN A 12 18.28 23.81 -17.28
C ASN A 12 17.00 23.00 -17.04
N ILE A 13 16.95 22.09 -16.07
CA ILE A 13 15.71 21.38 -15.72
C ILE A 13 15.19 21.94 -14.40
N LYS A 14 14.10 22.72 -14.50
CA LYS A 14 13.38 23.22 -13.34
C LYS A 14 12.90 22.02 -12.51
N LEU A 15 13.60 21.81 -11.40
CA LEU A 15 13.23 20.96 -10.28
C LEU A 15 13.49 19.46 -10.47
N LEU A 16 14.74 19.06 -10.19
CA LEU A 16 15.05 17.70 -9.79
C LEU A 16 14.63 17.55 -8.32
N LEU A 17 13.56 16.81 -8.09
CA LEU A 17 13.10 16.42 -6.76
C LEU A 17 13.71 15.07 -6.44
N PHE A 18 14.45 15.01 -5.36
CA PHE A 18 15.07 13.76 -4.94
C PHE A 18 14.35 13.21 -3.72
N PHE A 19 14.01 11.94 -3.77
CA PHE A 19 13.36 11.24 -2.67
C PHE A 19 13.73 9.76 -2.72
N SER A 20 14.28 9.23 -1.62
CA SER A 20 14.58 7.81 -1.47
C SER A 20 14.14 7.30 -0.12
N ASP A 21 13.40 6.19 -0.19
CA ASP A 21 12.70 5.55 0.90
C ASP A 21 13.39 4.25 1.31
N ASN A 22 13.69 4.12 2.61
CA ASN A 22 13.78 2.82 3.27
C ASN A 22 12.38 2.30 3.67
N LEU A 23 11.32 2.80 3.04
CA LEU A 23 9.91 2.65 3.43
C LEU A 23 9.10 1.75 2.48
N LEU A 24 9.75 0.78 1.84
CA LEU A 24 9.06 -0.20 0.99
C LEU A 24 7.91 -0.88 1.73
N GLY A 25 6.70 -0.99 1.18
CA GLY A 25 5.83 -2.07 1.60
C GLY A 25 6.37 -3.37 1.02
N THR A 26 7.24 -4.13 1.72
CA THR A 26 7.34 -5.54 1.31
C THR A 26 6.11 -6.26 1.80
N TYR A 27 5.66 -7.21 1.00
CA TYR A 27 4.63 -8.18 1.33
C TYR A 27 5.08 -9.00 2.54
N GLY A 28 5.02 -8.40 3.73
CA GLY A 28 5.27 -9.05 4.99
C GLY A 28 3.99 -9.72 5.43
N VAL A 29 3.84 -11.01 5.12
CA VAL A 29 2.86 -11.86 5.76
C VAL A 29 3.20 -11.87 7.25
N VAL A 30 2.54 -11.05 8.05
CA VAL A 30 2.52 -11.29 9.50
C VAL A 30 1.78 -12.61 9.67
N ARG A 31 2.50 -13.67 10.05
CA ARG A 31 1.91 -14.99 10.41
C ARG A 31 1.12 -14.82 11.71
N ARG A 32 -0.05 -14.18 11.60
CA ARG A 32 -1.18 -14.20 12.54
C ARG A 32 -2.40 -13.65 11.77
N GLY A 33 -3.11 -14.56 11.11
CA GLY A 33 -4.26 -14.24 10.26
C GLY A 33 -3.85 -13.86 8.83
N SER A 34 -4.45 -14.51 7.84
CA SER A 34 -4.06 -14.48 6.41
C SER A 34 -4.40 -13.18 5.65
N THR A 35 -4.51 -12.04 6.32
CA THR A 35 -4.68 -10.75 5.65
C THR A 35 -3.31 -10.19 5.24
N LYS A 36 -3.06 -10.06 3.93
CA LYS A 36 -1.91 -9.31 3.38
C LYS A 36 -2.07 -7.82 3.70
N ARG A 37 -1.72 -7.41 4.91
CA ARG A 37 -1.65 -5.99 5.27
C ARG A 37 -0.29 -5.44 4.83
N LEU A 38 -0.31 -4.40 4.01
CA LEU A 38 0.91 -3.70 3.64
C LEU A 38 1.48 -3.02 4.90
N VAL A 39 2.73 -3.33 5.22
CA VAL A 39 3.46 -2.76 6.36
C VAL A 39 4.73 -2.09 5.83
N PRO A 40 5.07 -0.86 6.28
CA PRO A 40 6.30 -0.20 5.87
C PRO A 40 7.56 -1.02 6.23
N TRP A 41 8.56 -1.03 5.34
CA TRP A 41 9.77 -1.88 5.39
C TRP A 41 10.57 -1.66 6.65
N TYR A 42 10.68 -0.40 7.07
CA TYR A 42 11.39 -0.08 8.30
C TYR A 42 10.80 -0.79 9.55
N LYS A 43 9.53 -1.24 9.53
CA LYS A 43 8.96 -2.00 10.65
C LYS A 43 9.33 -3.49 10.64
N ILE A 44 9.70 -4.02 9.49
CA ILE A 44 9.94 -5.44 9.23
C ILE A 44 11.41 -5.75 8.91
N ASN A 45 12.23 -4.71 8.72
CA ASN A 45 13.67 -4.85 8.57
C ASN A 45 14.27 -5.50 9.84
N SER A 46 15.10 -6.52 9.66
CA SER A 46 15.78 -7.26 10.73
C SER A 46 16.64 -6.37 11.63
N ASP A 47 17.13 -5.24 11.12
CA ASP A 47 17.91 -4.27 11.86
C ASP A 47 17.06 -3.50 12.88
N ASN A 48 15.75 -3.38 12.64
CA ASN A 48 14.84 -2.58 13.42
C ASN A 48 13.99 -3.43 14.36
N LYS A 49 14.58 -3.85 15.48
CA LYS A 49 13.96 -4.78 16.44
C LYS A 49 13.02 -4.10 17.43
N SER A 50 13.12 -2.78 17.59
CA SER A 50 12.34 -1.98 18.53
C SER A 50 11.80 -0.69 17.93
N VAL A 51 10.82 -0.07 18.60
CA VAL A 51 10.29 1.25 18.22
C VAL A 51 11.36 2.34 18.23
N GLN A 52 12.38 2.21 19.09
CA GLN A 52 13.50 3.16 19.12
C GLN A 52 14.37 3.03 17.87
N ASP A 53 14.55 1.81 17.34
CA ASP A 53 15.36 1.56 16.15
C ASP A 53 14.76 2.25 14.92
N TYR A 54 13.42 2.28 14.81
CA TYR A 54 12.71 3.04 13.77
C TYR A 54 13.07 4.53 13.78
N ILE A 55 13.48 5.07 14.93
CA ILE A 55 13.80 6.49 15.10
C ILE A 55 15.29 6.73 14.89
N ILE A 56 16.17 5.85 15.37
CA ILE A 56 17.61 6.14 15.47
C ILE A 56 18.45 5.52 14.35
N LEU A 57 17.97 4.49 13.68
CA LEU A 57 18.74 3.80 12.64
C LEU A 57 18.51 4.43 11.27
N PRO A 58 19.54 4.49 10.40
CA PRO A 58 19.37 4.94 9.02
C PRO A 58 18.40 4.08 8.20
N SER A 59 18.31 2.79 8.51
CA SER A 59 17.35 1.83 7.96
C SER A 59 15.94 1.97 8.57
N GLY A 60 15.77 2.87 9.54
CA GLY A 60 14.51 3.21 10.18
C GLY A 60 13.64 4.13 9.31
N ARG A 61 12.85 4.97 9.98
CA ARG A 61 11.94 5.94 9.35
C ARG A 61 12.71 7.17 8.86
N ALA A 62 13.48 6.96 7.80
CA ALA A 62 14.32 7.97 7.19
C ALA A 62 14.04 8.12 5.69
N ILE A 63 14.19 9.36 5.22
CA ILE A 63 14.10 9.70 3.80
C ILE A 63 15.36 10.46 3.40
N THR A 64 15.69 10.46 2.11
CA THR A 64 16.78 11.29 1.57
C THR A 64 16.16 12.28 0.60
N ALA A 65 16.39 13.58 0.79
CA ALA A 65 15.70 14.61 0.02
C ALA A 65 16.62 15.80 -0.32
N ASP A 66 16.39 16.45 -1.46
CA ASP A 66 17.12 17.66 -1.85
C ASP A 66 16.41 18.95 -1.38
N ILE A 67 17.07 20.08 -1.56
CA ILE A 67 16.53 21.40 -1.17
C ILE A 67 15.23 21.71 -1.92
N ASN A 68 15.10 21.30 -3.19
CA ASN A 68 13.89 21.57 -3.97
C ASN A 68 12.70 20.77 -3.45
N TYR A 69 12.91 19.49 -3.13
CA TYR A 69 11.92 18.67 -2.42
C TYR A 69 11.42 19.37 -1.15
N LEU A 70 12.35 19.81 -0.31
CA LEU A 70 12.03 20.37 1.00
C LEU A 70 11.28 21.71 0.92
N LYS A 71 11.54 22.50 -0.13
CA LYS A 71 10.75 23.71 -0.45
C LYS A 71 9.35 23.34 -0.89
N LEU A 72 9.21 22.34 -1.77
CA LEU A 72 7.91 21.88 -2.26
C LEU A 72 7.04 21.28 -1.14
N SER A 73 7.65 20.53 -0.22
CA SER A 73 6.98 19.98 0.97
C SER A 73 6.73 21.03 2.07
N LYS A 74 7.12 22.30 1.86
CA LYS A 74 6.95 23.41 2.80
C LYS A 74 7.53 23.12 4.20
N THR A 75 8.71 22.50 4.23
CA THR A 75 9.37 22.10 5.48
C THR A 75 9.63 23.31 6.38
N LYS A 76 9.27 23.21 7.66
CA LYS A 76 9.48 24.24 8.67
C LYS A 76 10.57 23.81 9.64
N LEU A 77 11.63 24.62 9.72
CA LEU A 77 12.71 24.44 10.70
C LEU A 77 12.34 25.12 12.03
N VAL A 78 12.85 24.60 13.14
CA VAL A 78 12.62 25.17 14.49
C VAL A 78 13.33 26.52 14.63
N SER A 79 14.55 26.64 14.10
CA SER A 79 15.37 27.84 14.21
C SER A 79 14.88 29.04 13.39
N GLY A 80 13.84 28.89 12.57
CA GLY A 80 13.38 29.92 11.62
C GLY A 80 14.30 30.12 10.41
N ALA A 81 15.44 29.44 10.34
CA ALA A 81 16.38 29.50 9.22
C ALA A 81 15.75 29.00 7.90
N LYS A 82 16.24 29.51 6.76
CA LYS A 82 15.75 29.07 5.44
C LYS A 82 16.44 27.77 5.04
N ILE A 83 15.67 26.82 4.50
CA ILE A 83 16.19 25.54 3.97
C ILE A 83 17.28 25.77 2.90
N ALA A 84 17.17 26.86 2.13
CA ALA A 84 18.12 27.19 1.06
C ALA A 84 19.56 27.46 1.56
N GLU A 85 19.74 27.76 2.84
CA GLU A 85 21.05 28.02 3.45
C GLU A 85 21.76 26.71 3.86
N LEU A 86 21.05 25.57 3.81
CA LEU A 86 21.63 24.27 4.14
C LEU A 86 22.54 23.80 3.00
N GLN A 87 23.85 23.82 3.23
CA GLN A 87 24.84 23.38 2.26
C GLN A 87 25.68 22.23 2.84
N PRO A 88 25.42 20.98 2.41
CA PRO A 88 26.27 19.85 2.78
C PRO A 88 27.61 19.95 2.03
N THR A 89 28.69 19.54 2.69
CA THR A 89 30.05 19.52 2.12
C THR A 89 30.59 18.09 2.08
N LEU A 90 31.76 17.91 1.46
CA LEU A 90 32.42 16.60 1.42
C LEU A 90 32.61 15.98 2.81
N PHE A 91 32.90 16.82 3.82
CA PHE A 91 33.16 16.39 5.21
C PHE A 91 32.03 16.71 6.18
N THR A 92 30.96 17.37 5.74
CA THR A 92 29.83 17.72 6.62
C THR A 92 28.52 17.31 5.98
N LYS A 93 27.89 16.27 6.52
CA LYS A 93 26.55 15.83 6.12
C LYS A 93 25.50 16.52 6.98
N ILE A 94 24.35 16.85 6.40
CA ILE A 94 23.26 17.52 7.11
C ILE A 94 22.09 16.54 7.27
N LEU A 95 21.60 16.42 8.50
CA LEU A 95 20.36 15.72 8.85
C LEU A 95 19.33 16.73 9.33
N ILE A 96 18.10 16.61 8.85
CA ILE A 96 16.94 17.33 9.37
C ILE A 96 16.15 16.36 10.22
N VAL A 97 16.05 16.64 11.52
CA VAL A 97 15.48 15.74 12.53
C VAL A 97 14.27 16.40 13.18
N PRO A 98 13.12 15.71 13.29
CA PRO A 98 11.98 16.21 14.06
C PRO A 98 12.38 16.53 15.50
N GLU A 99 11.93 17.67 16.00
CA GLU A 99 12.28 18.17 17.35
C GLU A 99 12.02 17.15 18.46
N LYS A 100 10.94 16.37 18.36
CA LYS A 100 10.59 15.30 19.33
C LYS A 100 11.68 14.22 19.49
N TYR A 101 12.61 14.09 18.54
CA TYR A 101 13.71 13.12 18.58
C TYR A 101 15.01 13.71 19.15
N LYS A 102 15.01 14.95 19.65
CA LYS A 102 16.18 15.61 20.25
C LYS A 102 16.82 14.79 21.38
N LYS A 103 16.02 14.06 22.17
CA LYS A 103 16.51 13.14 23.22
C LYS A 103 17.41 12.01 22.70
N PHE A 104 17.34 11.67 21.41
CA PHE A 104 18.14 10.61 20.78
C PHE A 104 19.30 11.14 19.93
N GLU A 105 19.58 12.45 19.99
CA GLU A 105 20.52 13.12 19.09
C GLU A 105 21.88 12.44 19.04
N SER A 106 22.47 12.09 20.20
CA SER A 106 23.78 11.44 20.25
C SER A 106 23.80 10.09 19.52
N ARG A 107 22.72 9.30 19.65
CA ARG A 107 22.60 7.98 19.01
C ARG A 107 22.38 8.14 17.50
N ILE A 108 21.47 9.02 17.10
CA ILE A 108 21.23 9.37 15.68
C ILE A 108 22.55 9.81 15.04
N ARG A 109 23.26 10.76 15.66
CA ARG A 109 24.53 11.26 15.15
C ARG A 109 25.56 10.15 14.94
N SER A 110 25.71 9.26 15.91
CA SER A 110 26.66 8.13 15.84
C SER A 110 26.30 7.12 14.75
N ASN A 111 25.02 6.74 14.64
CA ASN A 111 24.55 5.75 13.68
C ASN A 111 24.73 6.24 12.24
N TYR A 112 24.28 7.47 11.95
CA TYR A 112 24.43 8.07 10.62
C TYR A 112 25.89 8.38 10.29
N LEU A 113 26.71 8.81 11.27
CA LEU A 113 28.15 8.97 11.04
C LEU A 113 28.80 7.65 10.60
N SER A 114 28.43 6.54 11.23
CA SER A 114 28.96 5.21 10.89
C SER A 114 28.49 4.77 9.50
N GLU A 115 27.23 4.99 9.13
CA GLU A 115 26.72 4.73 7.78
C GLU A 115 27.47 5.54 6.72
N PHE A 116 27.61 6.86 6.91
CA PHE A 116 28.30 7.71 5.93
C PHE A 116 29.78 7.39 5.82
N LEU A 117 30.46 7.03 6.93
CA LEU A 117 31.84 6.57 6.88
C LEU A 117 32.00 5.27 6.11
N PHE A 118 31.07 4.34 6.26
CA PHE A 118 31.06 3.10 5.49
C PHE A 118 30.88 3.41 4.00
N GLN A 119 29.85 4.18 3.64
CA GLN A 119 29.57 4.55 2.25
C GLN A 119 30.76 5.28 1.58
N LEU A 120 31.39 6.22 2.30
CA LEU A 120 32.52 7.01 1.79
C LEU A 120 33.85 6.25 1.76
N ASN A 121 33.97 5.06 2.37
CA ASN A 121 35.22 4.29 2.37
C ASN A 121 35.18 3.03 1.48
N THR A 122 34.01 2.58 1.01
CA THR A 122 33.89 1.43 0.09
C THR A 122 34.30 1.79 -1.34
N ASP A 123 33.47 2.54 -2.07
CA ASP A 123 33.66 2.78 -3.52
C ASP A 123 34.58 3.98 -3.83
N PHE A 124 34.88 4.79 -2.81
CA PHE A 124 35.57 6.07 -2.98
C PHE A 124 37.09 5.95 -2.92
N LYS A 125 37.66 4.76 -2.73
CA LYS A 125 39.12 4.59 -2.60
C LYS A 125 39.85 5.17 -3.82
N ASP A 126 39.46 4.76 -5.02
CA ASP A 126 40.11 5.19 -6.27
C ASP A 126 39.81 6.66 -6.60
N TRP A 127 38.60 7.13 -6.32
CA TRP A 127 38.26 8.55 -6.48
C TRP A 127 39.09 9.43 -5.53
N ARG A 128 39.25 9.02 -4.27
CA ARG A 128 40.04 9.76 -3.28
C ARG A 128 41.49 9.89 -3.71
N HIS A 129 42.05 8.82 -4.27
CA HIS A 129 43.41 8.83 -4.81
C HIS A 129 43.54 9.81 -5.99
N ARG A 130 42.61 9.78 -6.96
CA ARG A 130 42.65 10.71 -8.11
C ARG A 130 42.50 12.17 -7.69
N GLU A 131 41.65 12.45 -6.71
CA GLU A 131 41.27 13.81 -6.33
C GLU A 131 42.00 14.32 -5.09
N HIS A 132 43.04 13.61 -4.66
CA HIS A 132 43.94 13.99 -3.57
C HIS A 132 43.19 14.39 -2.28
N THR A 133 42.08 13.69 -1.99
CA THR A 133 41.24 14.00 -0.82
C THR A 133 41.63 13.14 0.39
N PRO A 134 41.64 13.73 1.60
CA PRO A 134 42.07 13.00 2.79
C PRO A 134 41.08 11.88 3.12
N LYS A 135 41.59 10.84 3.79
CA LYS A 135 40.78 9.69 4.20
C LYS A 135 39.65 10.12 5.14
N PHE A 136 38.44 9.62 4.89
CA PHE A 136 37.30 9.87 5.79
C PHE A 136 37.48 9.08 7.08
N THR A 137 37.45 9.80 8.20
CA THR A 137 37.58 9.26 9.56
C THR A 137 36.50 9.87 10.45
N ARG A 138 36.24 9.25 11.59
CA ARG A 138 35.33 9.83 12.60
C ARG A 138 35.78 11.22 13.09
N LYS A 139 37.06 11.57 12.95
CA LYS A 139 37.60 12.86 13.38
C LYS A 139 37.29 14.00 12.42
N ASN A 140 37.27 13.73 11.10
CA ASN A 140 37.08 14.77 10.09
C ASN A 140 35.66 14.83 9.51
N LEU A 141 34.92 13.70 9.48
CA LEU A 141 33.53 13.68 9.03
C LEU A 141 32.60 14.15 10.16
N LYS A 142 31.76 15.15 9.86
CA LYS A 142 30.81 15.74 10.81
C LYS A 142 29.37 15.56 10.32
N ILE A 143 28.47 15.33 11.28
CA ILE A 143 27.03 15.32 11.07
C ILE A 143 26.45 16.56 11.72
N LYS A 144 25.90 17.46 10.91
CA LYS A 144 25.16 18.64 11.37
C LYS A 144 23.68 18.27 11.45
N ILE A 145 23.11 18.29 12.65
CA ILE A 145 21.68 18.08 12.87
C ILE A 145 20.99 19.44 12.92
N VAL A 146 19.92 19.58 12.15
CA VAL A 146 19.02 20.75 12.14
C VAL A 146 17.63 20.26 12.49
N TYR A 147 16.90 20.99 13.33
CA TYR A 147 15.59 20.53 13.77
C TYR A 147 14.45 21.04 12.89
N ALA A 148 13.53 20.14 12.57
CA ALA A 148 12.24 20.44 11.96
C ALA A 148 11.13 20.44 13.01
N LYS A 149 10.12 21.29 12.82
CA LYS A 149 8.90 21.27 13.65
C LYS A 149 8.22 19.90 13.57
N ASN A 150 7.58 19.47 14.64
CA ASN A 150 6.85 18.20 14.69
C ASN A 150 5.54 18.26 13.88
N GLY A 151 4.99 17.10 13.51
CA GLY A 151 3.71 16.96 12.83
C GLY A 151 3.76 17.26 11.33
N GLN A 152 4.93 17.22 10.70
CA GLN A 152 5.09 17.51 9.28
C GLN A 152 4.95 16.24 8.44
N ASN A 153 4.25 16.36 7.31
CA ASN A 153 4.04 15.26 6.37
C ASN A 153 4.81 15.52 5.08
N TYR A 154 5.42 14.46 4.57
CA TYR A 154 6.27 14.46 3.38
C TYR A 154 5.69 13.45 2.38
N PHE A 155 5.39 13.87 1.16
CA PHE A 155 4.79 12.99 0.17
C PHE A 155 5.87 12.11 -0.49
N THR A 156 5.51 10.88 -0.82
CA THR A 156 6.32 10.00 -1.67
C THR A 156 5.70 9.90 -3.06
N TYR A 157 6.56 9.83 -4.08
CA TYR A 157 6.13 9.56 -5.45
C TYR A 157 6.01 8.07 -5.76
N ASN A 158 6.49 7.21 -4.86
CA ASN A 158 6.32 5.78 -4.96
C ASN A 158 4.97 5.38 -4.33
N PRO A 159 4.02 4.82 -5.11
CA PRO A 159 2.70 4.45 -4.61
C PRO A 159 2.73 3.28 -3.62
N ASN A 160 3.85 2.55 -3.53
CA ASN A 160 4.01 1.40 -2.66
C ASN A 160 4.83 1.73 -1.40
N SER A 161 5.00 3.01 -1.09
CA SER A 161 5.79 3.44 0.06
C SER A 161 5.06 4.49 0.90
N GLY A 162 5.62 4.74 2.09
CA GLY A 162 5.09 5.69 3.06
C GLY A 162 4.37 5.05 4.23
N ASP A 163 4.12 5.85 5.26
CA ASP A 163 3.47 5.38 6.49
C ASP A 163 1.98 5.14 6.29
N ASN A 164 1.37 5.93 5.41
CA ASN A 164 -0.03 5.84 5.02
C ASN A 164 -0.09 5.62 3.51
N LEU A 165 -0.16 4.36 3.10
CA LEU A 165 -0.21 3.93 1.70
C LEU A 165 -1.38 4.55 0.92
N PRO A 166 -2.60 4.68 1.50
CA PRO A 166 -3.67 5.45 0.87
C PRO A 166 -3.31 6.90 0.51
N SER A 167 -2.47 7.57 1.33
CA SER A 167 -2.13 8.98 1.13
C SER A 167 -0.72 9.22 0.59
N ASN A 168 0.10 8.18 0.42
CA ASN A 168 1.52 8.27 0.04
C ASN A 168 2.27 9.33 0.87
N MET A 169 2.10 9.31 2.19
CA MET A 169 2.75 10.27 3.09
C MET A 169 3.61 9.60 4.16
N VAL A 170 4.71 10.27 4.50
CA VAL A 170 5.61 9.96 5.59
C VAL A 170 5.51 11.07 6.63
N ARG A 171 5.22 10.73 7.88
CA ARG A 171 5.05 11.73 8.95
C ARG A 171 6.31 11.82 9.81
N ASP A 172 6.87 13.00 10.00
CA ASP A 172 8.07 13.20 10.84
C ASP A 172 9.21 12.16 10.62
N PRO A 173 9.71 11.94 9.39
CA PRO A 173 10.92 11.16 9.16
C PRO A 173 12.18 11.93 9.54
N ILE A 174 13.30 11.22 9.72
CA ILE A 174 14.64 11.83 9.65
C ILE A 174 14.99 12.03 8.18
N ILE A 175 15.37 13.25 7.81
CA ILE A 175 15.71 13.59 6.43
C ILE A 175 17.22 13.71 6.30
N ARG A 176 17.80 12.90 5.44
CA ARG A 176 19.17 13.07 4.95
C ARG A 176 19.15 14.09 3.81
N LEU A 177 19.82 15.22 3.99
CA LEU A 177 19.93 16.19 2.90
C LEU A 177 20.81 15.60 1.80
N PHE A 178 20.26 15.51 0.60
CA PHE A 178 20.97 14.99 -0.56
C PHE A 178 22.15 15.88 -0.94
N ASP A 179 23.28 15.24 -1.27
CA ASP A 179 24.50 15.91 -1.68
C ASP A 179 25.17 15.19 -2.85
N ASN A 180 26.18 15.82 -3.43
CA ASN A 180 26.89 15.31 -4.61
C ASN A 180 27.98 14.27 -4.27
N TYR A 181 28.07 13.87 -3.00
CA TYR A 181 29.15 13.08 -2.43
C TYR A 181 28.61 11.73 -1.90
N GLN A 182 27.92 11.01 -2.77
CA GLN A 182 27.34 9.67 -2.53
C GLN A 182 28.17 8.60 -3.27
N ASN A 183 28.22 7.38 -2.73
CA ASN A 183 28.95 6.27 -3.36
C ASN A 183 28.12 5.63 -4.49
N SER A 184 28.74 4.80 -5.32
CA SER A 184 28.05 4.15 -6.45
C SER A 184 26.90 3.26 -5.99
N LEU A 185 27.05 2.55 -4.87
CA LEU A 185 25.96 1.77 -4.28
C LEU A 185 24.77 2.64 -3.88
N SER A 186 25.02 3.81 -3.28
CA SER A 186 23.96 4.76 -2.95
C SER A 186 23.27 5.22 -4.22
N TYR A 187 24.01 5.68 -5.24
CA TYR A 187 23.41 6.05 -6.53
C TYR A 187 22.63 4.88 -7.17
N GLY A 188 23.17 3.66 -7.13
CA GLY A 188 22.49 2.46 -7.60
C GLY A 188 21.15 2.28 -6.91
N ASN A 189 21.12 2.28 -5.58
CA ASN A 189 19.89 2.20 -4.80
C ASN A 189 18.91 3.34 -5.13
N LEU A 190 19.41 4.53 -5.46
CA LEU A 190 18.58 5.67 -5.87
C LEU A 190 17.96 5.51 -7.26
N PHE A 191 18.56 4.71 -8.15
CA PHE A 191 18.03 4.42 -9.48
C PHE A 191 17.19 3.13 -9.52
N THR A 192 17.46 2.16 -8.63
CA THR A 192 16.87 0.81 -8.72
C THR A 192 15.94 0.45 -7.56
N LEU A 193 16.14 1.01 -6.37
CA LEU A 193 15.47 0.60 -5.13
C LEU A 193 14.62 1.74 -4.56
N ASN A 194 13.43 1.97 -5.15
CA ASN A 194 12.33 2.77 -4.58
C ASN A 194 12.64 4.25 -4.28
N GLY A 195 13.88 4.68 -4.49
CA GLY A 195 14.25 6.05 -4.78
C GLY A 195 14.07 6.34 -6.26
N GLY A 196 13.86 7.61 -6.56
CA GLY A 196 13.81 8.09 -7.93
C GLY A 196 14.34 9.50 -8.01
N PHE A 197 14.93 9.80 -9.17
CA PHE A 197 15.09 11.19 -9.58
C PHE A 197 13.81 11.61 -10.28
N PHE A 198 13.06 12.46 -9.60
CA PHE A 198 11.79 12.95 -10.11
C PHE A 198 12.03 14.32 -10.72
N PHE A 199 11.42 14.56 -11.88
CA PHE A 199 11.48 15.85 -12.55
C PHE A 199 10.11 16.17 -13.09
N PHE A 200 9.78 17.45 -13.10
CA PHE A 200 8.53 17.91 -13.67
C PHE A 200 8.70 18.13 -15.16
N ASN A 201 7.85 17.48 -15.95
CA ASN A 201 7.70 17.78 -17.38
C ASN A 201 6.23 18.09 -17.68
N LYS A 202 6.01 19.16 -18.45
CA LYS A 202 4.68 19.56 -18.92
C LYS A 202 4.23 18.75 -20.14
N HIS A 203 5.16 18.22 -20.94
CA HIS A 203 4.88 17.47 -22.16
C HIS A 203 4.87 15.97 -21.88
N VAL A 204 3.69 15.36 -21.96
CA VAL A 204 3.51 13.92 -21.75
C VAL A 204 4.24 13.15 -22.86
N GLY A 205 5.02 12.12 -22.48
CA GLY A 205 5.72 11.24 -23.42
C GLY A 205 7.11 11.71 -23.87
N GLN A 206 7.43 13.00 -23.79
CA GLN A 206 8.72 13.57 -24.24
C GLN A 206 9.74 13.74 -23.09
N ALA A 207 9.47 13.14 -21.94
CA ALA A 207 10.30 13.28 -20.73
C ALA A 207 11.70 12.69 -20.89
N TYR A 208 11.83 11.56 -21.60
CA TYR A 208 13.14 10.97 -21.87
C TYR A 208 13.98 11.85 -22.79
N ASP A 209 13.38 12.35 -23.88
CA ASP A 209 14.10 13.14 -24.89
C ASP A 209 14.68 14.44 -24.33
N GLN A 210 14.00 15.05 -23.35
CA GLN A 210 14.50 16.25 -22.67
C GLN A 210 15.72 15.98 -21.78
N ILE A 211 15.80 14.82 -21.14
CA ILE A 211 16.93 14.46 -20.26
C ILE A 211 18.07 13.77 -21.02
N LYS A 212 17.77 13.17 -22.18
CA LYS A 212 18.71 12.38 -22.98
C LYS A 212 20.03 13.10 -23.28
N PRO A 213 20.06 14.39 -23.69
CA PRO A 213 21.32 15.10 -23.90
C PRO A 213 22.21 15.15 -22.66
N GLN A 214 21.60 15.37 -21.48
CA GLN A 214 22.31 15.45 -20.20
C GLN A 214 22.77 14.07 -19.73
N LEU A 215 21.99 13.01 -20.02
CA LEU A 215 22.40 11.62 -19.79
C LEU A 215 23.61 11.25 -20.65
N ILE A 216 23.67 11.69 -21.90
CA ILE A 216 24.82 11.48 -22.79
C ILE A 216 26.04 12.23 -22.27
N GLU A 217 25.90 13.53 -21.94
CA GLU A 217 27.01 14.35 -21.41
C GLU A 217 27.62 13.75 -20.13
N SER A 218 26.78 13.10 -19.33
CA SER A 218 27.17 12.50 -18.07
C SER A 218 27.60 11.04 -18.14
N ARG A 219 27.68 10.48 -19.35
CA ARG A 219 28.03 9.07 -19.65
C ARG A 219 27.06 8.06 -19.01
N MET A 220 25.79 8.43 -18.84
CA MET A 220 24.72 7.54 -18.36
C MET A 220 23.71 7.17 -19.45
N GLY A 221 23.88 7.65 -20.68
CA GLY A 221 22.94 7.38 -21.78
C GLY A 221 22.78 5.90 -22.15
N SER A 222 23.70 5.01 -21.75
CA SER A 222 23.58 3.56 -21.90
C SER A 222 23.02 2.85 -20.65
N THR A 223 22.99 3.55 -19.50
CA THR A 223 22.52 3.00 -18.22
C THR A 223 21.05 3.34 -17.96
N ILE A 224 20.65 4.57 -18.29
CA ILE A 224 19.27 5.05 -18.11
C ILE A 224 18.65 5.14 -19.48
N ASN A 225 17.86 4.13 -19.83
CA ASN A 225 17.33 3.95 -21.20
C ASN A 225 15.85 4.31 -21.34
N TYR A 226 15.15 4.56 -20.22
CA TYR A 226 13.76 4.98 -20.22
C TYR A 226 13.43 5.77 -18.96
N VAL A 227 12.32 6.51 -19.02
CA VAL A 227 11.67 7.11 -17.85
C VAL A 227 10.23 6.65 -17.76
N THR A 228 9.72 6.56 -16.55
CA THR A 228 8.34 6.16 -16.28
C THR A 228 7.56 7.35 -15.72
N SER A 229 6.30 7.48 -16.13
CA SER A 229 5.40 8.49 -15.59
C SER A 229 4.75 7.97 -14.31
N ILE A 230 4.89 8.71 -13.21
CA ILE A 230 4.19 8.43 -11.95
C ILE A 230 2.67 8.41 -12.17
N TYR A 231 2.16 9.29 -13.03
CA TYR A 231 0.73 9.35 -13.35
C TYR A 231 0.26 8.10 -14.07
N THR A 232 1.09 7.54 -14.96
CA THR A 232 0.77 6.28 -15.66
C THR A 232 0.78 5.11 -14.68
N GLN A 233 1.74 5.04 -13.76
CA GLN A 233 1.74 4.01 -12.71
C GLN A 233 0.49 4.10 -11.82
N LYS A 234 0.11 5.31 -11.41
CA LYS A 234 -1.12 5.51 -10.63
C LYS A 234 -2.36 5.16 -11.44
N ALA A 235 -2.41 5.51 -12.72
CA ALA A 235 -3.52 5.13 -13.62
C ALA A 235 -3.63 3.60 -13.76
N GLN A 236 -2.51 2.90 -13.90
CA GLN A 236 -2.47 1.43 -13.93
C GLN A 236 -2.98 0.81 -12.63
N LEU A 237 -2.59 1.35 -11.46
CA LEU A 237 -3.09 0.89 -10.16
C LEU A 237 -4.62 1.11 -10.04
N VAL A 238 -5.12 2.27 -10.47
CA VAL A 238 -6.57 2.55 -10.50
C VAL A 238 -7.28 1.59 -11.43
N GLN A 239 -6.76 1.37 -12.64
CA GLN A 239 -7.34 0.46 -13.62
C GLN A 239 -7.34 -0.99 -13.12
N GLN A 240 -6.26 -1.42 -12.47
CA GLN A 240 -6.17 -2.75 -11.86
C GLN A 240 -7.21 -2.90 -10.74
N THR A 241 -7.33 -1.89 -9.86
CA THR A 241 -8.35 -1.88 -8.80
C THR A 241 -9.76 -1.95 -9.38
N GLN A 242 -10.05 -1.19 -10.44
CA GLN A 242 -11.34 -1.24 -11.14
C GLN A 242 -11.61 -2.61 -11.74
N LYS A 243 -10.61 -3.24 -12.35
CA LYS A 243 -10.72 -4.59 -12.91
C LYS A 243 -10.97 -5.63 -11.82
N ASP A 244 -10.27 -5.54 -10.70
CA ASP A 244 -10.45 -6.44 -9.56
C ASP A 244 -11.88 -6.31 -9.00
N VAL A 245 -12.39 -5.08 -8.84
CA VAL A 245 -13.78 -4.82 -8.42
C VAL A 245 -14.79 -5.38 -9.44
N SER A 246 -14.55 -5.19 -10.74
CA SER A 246 -15.43 -5.73 -11.79
C SER A 246 -15.42 -7.26 -11.81
N MET A 247 -14.27 -7.89 -11.55
CA MET A 247 -14.13 -9.34 -11.49
C MET A 247 -14.82 -9.92 -10.26
N THR A 248 -14.65 -9.32 -9.09
CA THR A 248 -15.34 -9.76 -7.86
C THR A 248 -16.86 -9.58 -7.97
N LEU A 249 -17.32 -8.48 -8.56
CA LEU A 249 -18.74 -8.26 -8.84
C LEU A 249 -19.32 -9.34 -9.76
N THR A 250 -18.61 -9.66 -10.84
CA THR A 250 -19.02 -10.72 -11.78
C THR A 250 -19.10 -12.08 -11.09
N GLN A 251 -18.10 -12.44 -10.29
CA GLN A 251 -18.09 -13.68 -9.52
C GLN A 251 -19.27 -13.75 -8.53
N LEU A 252 -19.55 -12.65 -7.85
CA LEU A 252 -20.63 -12.56 -6.87
C LEU A 252 -22.01 -12.74 -7.51
N ILE A 253 -22.25 -12.14 -8.67
CA ILE A 253 -23.50 -12.32 -9.43
C ILE A 253 -23.64 -13.80 -9.85
N LEU A 254 -22.59 -14.39 -10.40
CA LEU A 254 -22.59 -15.78 -10.85
C LEU A 254 -22.91 -16.75 -9.69
N PHE A 255 -22.25 -16.60 -8.54
CA PHE A 255 -22.51 -17.42 -7.35
C PHE A 255 -23.95 -17.23 -6.85
N SER A 256 -24.46 -15.99 -6.82
CA SER A 256 -25.84 -15.71 -6.40
C SER A 256 -26.87 -16.42 -7.28
N VAL A 257 -26.69 -16.43 -8.60
CA VAL A 257 -27.60 -17.11 -9.54
C VAL A 257 -27.56 -18.62 -9.34
N ILE A 258 -26.38 -19.21 -9.24
CA ILE A 258 -26.22 -20.66 -9.02
C ILE A 258 -26.84 -21.08 -7.68
N SER A 259 -26.58 -20.32 -6.61
CA SER A 259 -27.16 -20.58 -5.30
C SER A 259 -28.69 -20.50 -5.32
N PHE A 260 -29.27 -19.53 -6.03
CA PHE A 260 -30.72 -19.40 -6.16
C PHE A 260 -31.36 -20.61 -6.86
N VAL A 261 -30.76 -21.11 -7.95
CA VAL A 261 -31.22 -22.30 -8.66
C VAL A 261 -31.15 -23.54 -7.76
N LEU A 262 -30.03 -23.75 -7.08
CA LEU A 262 -29.85 -24.88 -6.16
C LEU A 262 -30.85 -24.85 -5.00
N LEU A 263 -31.11 -23.67 -4.43
CA LEU A 263 -32.13 -23.50 -3.38
C LEU A 263 -33.52 -23.85 -3.90
N SER A 264 -33.88 -23.42 -5.11
CA SER A 264 -35.19 -23.73 -5.71
C SER A 264 -35.38 -25.24 -5.92
N VAL A 265 -34.33 -25.95 -6.35
CA VAL A 265 -34.33 -27.41 -6.46
C VAL A 265 -34.45 -28.08 -5.10
N LEU A 266 -33.67 -27.65 -4.09
CA LEU A 266 -33.73 -28.18 -2.73
C LEU A 266 -35.13 -28.04 -2.12
N ILE A 267 -35.75 -26.86 -2.27
CA ILE A 267 -37.10 -26.58 -1.79
C ILE A 267 -38.10 -27.51 -2.48
N SER A 268 -38.00 -27.66 -3.80
CA SER A 268 -38.89 -28.53 -4.57
C SER A 268 -38.74 -30.01 -4.18
N GLN A 269 -37.51 -30.48 -3.98
CA GLN A 269 -37.22 -31.85 -3.52
C GLN A 269 -37.76 -32.10 -2.11
N TYR A 270 -37.60 -31.14 -1.19
CA TYR A 270 -38.14 -31.26 0.16
C TYR A 270 -39.67 -31.43 0.15
N TYR A 271 -40.36 -30.67 -0.70
CA TYR A 271 -41.81 -30.77 -0.84
C TYR A 271 -42.25 -32.11 -1.41
N MET A 272 -41.62 -32.57 -2.49
CA MET A 272 -41.95 -33.87 -3.09
C MET A 272 -41.76 -35.03 -2.10
N LEU A 273 -40.73 -34.99 -1.26
CA LEU A 273 -40.47 -36.02 -0.26
C LEU A 273 -41.49 -36.04 0.89
N ARG A 274 -42.08 -34.88 1.24
CA ARG A 274 -42.99 -34.73 2.40
C ARG A 274 -44.42 -34.38 2.01
N GLU A 275 -44.78 -34.52 0.74
CA GLU A 275 -46.07 -34.13 0.20
C GLU A 275 -47.24 -34.69 1.02
N ARG A 276 -47.22 -36.00 1.31
CA ARG A 276 -48.27 -36.67 2.09
C ARG A 276 -48.38 -36.12 3.51
N GLU A 277 -47.25 -35.87 4.17
CA GLU A 277 -47.21 -35.33 5.53
C GLU A 277 -47.81 -33.91 5.59
N ILE A 278 -47.49 -33.09 4.58
CA ILE A 278 -47.96 -31.70 4.47
C ILE A 278 -49.49 -31.68 4.25
N ILE A 279 -50.01 -32.52 3.36
CA ILE A 279 -51.45 -32.61 3.07
C ILE A 279 -52.23 -33.06 4.31
N VAL A 280 -51.78 -34.12 4.99
CA VAL A 280 -52.46 -34.63 6.19
C VAL A 280 -52.49 -33.59 7.30
N LYS A 281 -51.36 -32.92 7.59
CA LYS A 281 -51.32 -31.84 8.60
C LYS A 281 -52.24 -30.68 8.23
N ARG A 282 -52.38 -30.38 6.94
CA ARG A 282 -53.27 -29.32 6.47
C ARG A 282 -54.74 -29.67 6.62
N LEU A 283 -55.13 -30.92 6.30
CA LEU A 283 -56.49 -31.44 6.54
C LEU A 283 -56.84 -31.44 8.03
N MET A 284 -55.87 -31.67 8.90
CA MET A 284 -56.01 -31.56 10.36
C MET A 284 -56.13 -30.11 10.88
N GLY A 285 -56.16 -29.11 10.00
CA GLY A 285 -56.34 -27.69 10.38
C GLY A 285 -55.08 -26.98 10.86
N TYR A 286 -53.89 -27.57 10.68
CA TYR A 286 -52.65 -26.87 11.05
C TYR A 286 -52.39 -25.68 10.11
N PRO A 287 -52.00 -24.51 10.67
CA PRO A 287 -51.67 -23.36 9.84
C PRO A 287 -50.36 -23.59 9.08
N ILE A 288 -50.27 -23.05 7.85
CA ILE A 288 -49.17 -23.30 6.90
C ILE A 288 -47.80 -23.01 7.52
N TYR A 289 -47.63 -21.90 8.22
CA TYR A 289 -46.34 -21.52 8.82
C TYR A 289 -45.80 -22.59 9.80
N LYS A 290 -46.68 -23.30 10.52
CA LYS A 290 -46.30 -24.35 11.48
C LYS A 290 -45.84 -25.62 10.79
N ILE A 291 -46.30 -25.84 9.56
CA ILE A 291 -45.88 -26.97 8.71
C ILE A 291 -44.48 -26.71 8.12
N ILE A 292 -44.20 -25.49 7.66
CA ILE A 292 -42.89 -25.13 7.06
C ILE A 292 -41.84 -24.79 8.13
N PHE A 293 -42.23 -24.55 9.38
CA PHE A 293 -41.33 -24.02 10.41
C PHE A 293 -40.01 -24.81 10.55
N ASN A 294 -40.07 -26.14 10.60
CA ASN A 294 -38.88 -26.99 10.68
C ASN A 294 -37.96 -26.86 9.46
N PHE A 295 -38.54 -26.63 8.28
CA PHE A 295 -37.80 -26.40 7.05
C PHE A 295 -37.16 -25.02 6.99
N ILE A 296 -37.87 -23.99 7.47
CA ILE A 296 -37.31 -22.63 7.61
C ILE A 296 -36.12 -22.65 8.56
N ILE A 297 -36.23 -23.34 9.71
CA ILE A 297 -35.10 -23.51 10.64
C ILE A 297 -33.92 -24.18 9.95
N PHE A 298 -34.16 -25.23 9.17
CA PHE A 298 -33.10 -25.92 8.43
C PHE A 298 -32.38 -24.99 7.44
N ILE A 299 -33.13 -24.23 6.62
CA ILE A 299 -32.56 -23.25 5.69
C ILE A 299 -31.76 -22.18 6.43
N VAL A 300 -32.35 -21.56 7.46
CA VAL A 300 -31.68 -20.52 8.25
C VAL A 300 -30.39 -21.06 8.88
N SER A 301 -30.41 -22.29 9.39
CA SER A 301 -29.22 -22.94 9.97
C SER A 301 -28.09 -23.09 8.96
N ILE A 302 -28.39 -23.48 7.71
CA ILE A 302 -27.40 -23.56 6.63
C ILE A 302 -26.78 -22.20 6.34
N PHE A 303 -27.59 -21.14 6.25
CA PHE A 303 -27.11 -19.78 5.99
C PHE A 303 -26.24 -19.24 7.14
N VAL A 304 -26.63 -19.52 8.39
CA VAL A 304 -25.85 -19.12 9.58
C VAL A 304 -24.49 -19.84 9.60
N ILE A 305 -24.48 -21.16 9.39
CA ILE A 305 -23.23 -21.95 9.36
C ILE A 305 -22.32 -21.48 8.23
N SER A 306 -22.87 -21.27 7.02
CA SER A 306 -22.11 -20.76 5.87
C SER A 306 -21.49 -19.38 6.15
N SER A 307 -22.24 -18.49 6.82
CA SER A 307 -21.76 -17.16 7.19
C SER A 307 -20.63 -17.22 8.24
N ILE A 308 -20.74 -18.12 9.23
CA ILE A 308 -19.69 -18.35 10.23
C ILE A 308 -18.41 -18.86 9.57
N ILE A 309 -18.52 -19.84 8.66
CA ILE A 309 -17.38 -20.38 7.91
C ILE A 309 -16.71 -19.28 7.07
N SER A 310 -17.50 -18.43 6.41
CA SER A 310 -17.00 -17.31 5.61
C SER A 310 -16.21 -16.31 6.45
N VAL A 311 -16.74 -15.89 7.60
CA VAL A 311 -16.05 -14.98 8.54
C VAL A 311 -14.75 -15.60 9.07
N TYR A 312 -14.76 -16.90 9.37
CA TYR A 312 -13.58 -17.62 9.85
C TYR A 312 -12.46 -17.66 8.79
N LEU A 313 -12.80 -17.94 7.53
CA LEU A 313 -11.84 -18.02 6.43
C LEU A 313 -11.28 -16.65 6.02
N ALA A 314 -12.13 -15.61 6.01
CA ALA A 314 -11.74 -14.29 5.54
C ALA A 314 -10.92 -13.49 6.57
N HIS A 315 -10.94 -13.86 7.85
CA HIS A 315 -10.39 -13.09 8.98
C HIS A 315 -10.81 -11.60 9.00
N ALA A 316 -11.85 -11.24 8.25
CA ALA A 316 -12.40 -9.91 8.10
C ALA A 316 -13.90 -10.03 7.77
N ILE A 317 -14.69 -9.07 8.24
CA ILE A 317 -16.12 -9.02 7.97
C ILE A 317 -16.32 -8.33 6.63
N ASP A 318 -16.75 -9.10 5.63
CA ASP A 318 -17.25 -8.54 4.37
C ASP A 318 -18.76 -8.28 4.48
N TRP A 319 -19.10 -7.01 4.71
CA TRP A 319 -20.48 -6.58 4.88
C TRP A 319 -21.34 -6.82 3.64
N LEU A 320 -20.74 -6.77 2.45
CA LEU A 320 -21.49 -6.89 1.20
C LEU A 320 -21.99 -8.32 0.99
N SER A 321 -21.12 -9.33 1.19
CA SER A 321 -21.52 -10.74 1.12
C SER A 321 -22.53 -11.12 2.20
N LEU A 322 -22.43 -10.57 3.41
CA LEU A 322 -23.42 -10.79 4.47
C LEU A 322 -24.82 -10.29 4.07
N VAL A 323 -24.91 -9.10 3.48
CA VAL A 323 -26.18 -8.54 3.01
C VAL A 323 -26.82 -9.42 1.93
N ILE A 324 -26.03 -9.91 0.98
CA ILE A 324 -26.51 -10.77 -0.10
C ILE A 324 -26.95 -12.15 0.42
N SER A 325 -26.17 -12.74 1.32
CA SER A 325 -26.53 -13.98 2.00
C SER A 325 -27.87 -13.86 2.74
N GLY A 326 -28.08 -12.73 3.45
CA GLY A 326 -29.35 -12.42 4.09
C GLY A 326 -30.51 -12.29 3.09
N LEU A 327 -30.29 -11.61 1.96
CA LEU A 327 -31.31 -11.43 0.93
C LEU A 327 -31.69 -12.76 0.26
N LEU A 328 -30.73 -13.64 0.01
CA LEU A 328 -30.98 -15.00 -0.50
C LEU A 328 -31.77 -15.85 0.52
N CYS A 329 -31.50 -15.70 1.81
CA CYS A 329 -32.24 -16.39 2.86
C CYS A 329 -33.72 -15.94 2.89
N VAL A 330 -33.98 -14.63 2.82
CA VAL A 330 -35.34 -14.08 2.74
C VAL A 330 -36.04 -14.55 1.46
N ALA A 331 -35.35 -14.55 0.32
CA ALA A 331 -35.89 -15.05 -0.94
C ALA A 331 -36.25 -16.54 -0.88
N ALA A 332 -35.43 -17.37 -0.24
CA ALA A 332 -35.69 -18.79 -0.04
C ALA A 332 -36.94 -19.04 0.84
N ILE A 333 -37.10 -18.25 1.91
CA ILE A 333 -38.30 -18.31 2.76
C ILE A 333 -39.53 -17.93 1.93
N ALA A 334 -39.49 -16.83 1.18
CA ALA A 334 -40.61 -16.40 0.34
C ALA A 334 -40.98 -17.45 -0.73
N LEU A 335 -39.99 -18.02 -1.42
CA LEU A 335 -40.19 -19.12 -2.38
C LEU A 335 -40.86 -20.34 -1.75
N SER A 336 -40.47 -20.71 -0.52
CA SER A 336 -41.09 -21.83 0.18
C SER A 336 -42.59 -21.62 0.40
N PHE A 337 -43.01 -20.41 0.77
CA PHE A 337 -44.43 -20.08 0.89
C PHE A 337 -45.15 -20.12 -0.47
N ILE A 338 -44.55 -19.55 -1.52
CA ILE A 338 -45.13 -19.51 -2.86
C ILE A 338 -45.36 -20.92 -3.41
N ILE A 339 -44.36 -21.81 -3.31
CA ILE A 339 -44.47 -23.18 -3.83
C ILE A 339 -45.60 -23.95 -3.13
N ILE A 340 -45.74 -23.82 -1.80
CA ILE A 340 -46.85 -24.45 -1.08
C ILE A 340 -48.19 -23.90 -1.55
N ILE A 341 -48.35 -22.58 -1.58
CA ILE A 341 -49.63 -21.95 -1.97
C ILE A 341 -50.00 -22.36 -3.40
N TYR A 342 -49.03 -22.42 -4.31
CA TYR A 342 -49.23 -22.84 -5.68
C TYR A 342 -49.69 -24.30 -5.79
N ASP A 343 -49.01 -25.23 -5.14
CA ASP A 343 -49.39 -26.66 -5.16
C ASP A 343 -50.80 -26.89 -4.61
N ILE A 344 -51.15 -26.18 -3.54
CA ILE A 344 -52.49 -26.18 -2.96
C ILE A 344 -53.54 -25.68 -3.96
N HIS A 345 -53.30 -24.52 -4.57
CA HIS A 345 -54.25 -23.91 -5.49
C HIS A 345 -54.48 -24.79 -6.72
N ASN A 346 -53.40 -25.37 -7.25
CA ASN A 346 -53.46 -26.27 -8.40
C ASN A 346 -54.30 -27.52 -8.08
N ARG A 347 -54.17 -28.09 -6.88
CA ARG A 347 -54.93 -29.29 -6.47
C ARG A 347 -56.40 -29.02 -6.13
N ASN A 348 -56.71 -27.85 -5.57
CA ASN A 348 -58.10 -27.44 -5.37
C ASN A 348 -58.84 -27.28 -6.71
N ARG A 349 -58.13 -26.91 -7.79
CA ARG A 349 -58.71 -26.88 -9.14
C ARG A 349 -58.97 -28.27 -9.72
N THR A 350 -58.14 -29.26 -9.43
CA THR A 350 -58.34 -30.64 -9.92
C THR A 350 -59.41 -31.41 -9.16
N MET A 351 -59.70 -31.07 -7.90
CA MET A 351 -60.79 -31.71 -7.12
C MET A 351 -62.17 -31.05 -7.31
N GLY A 352 -62.25 -29.90 -7.99
CA GLY A 352 -63.50 -29.20 -8.27
C GLY A 352 -64.02 -29.38 -9.71
N SER A 353 -63.39 -30.28 -10.49
CA SER A 353 -63.81 -30.60 -11.87
C SER A 353 -64.40 -32.01 -12.03
N ASP A 354 -64.59 -32.73 -10.92
CA ASP A 354 -65.41 -33.95 -10.82
C ASP A 354 -66.66 -33.60 -10.00
#